data_AF-A0A7D9EP85-F1
#
_entry.id   AF-A0A7D9EP85-F1
#
_cell.length_a   1.000
_cell.length_b   1.000
_cell.length_c   1.000
_cell.angle_alpha   90.00
_cell.angle_beta   90.00
_cell.angle_gamma   90.00
#
_symmetry.space_group_name_H-M   'P 1'
#
loop_
_entity.id
_entity.type
_entity.pdbx_description
1 polymer ?
#
loop_
_entity_poly.entity_id
_entity_poly.type
_entity_poly.pdbx_seq_one_letter_code
_entity_poly.pdbx_strand_id
1 'polypeptide(L)'
;VPLRLQGPLSANGIGRVEVFYNGQWGTICDHSWDVVDARVVCRQLGYLNTYHVRAVRGRGVFDGTGPIWLHDVACIGNELNVTSCSHGKWGNTNCNHSEDAGVECSSIAAPLRLQGPLSENGTGRVEVFYNVEWGTICDDGWDIDDANVVCRQLGYTHAVRALEGSYVPDGTGRIWLDDVSCTGSEQNLTSCSHNGWGNENCRHDEDAGVECSSKVVLPTLGFSNGSHLTVEEGISIVLTIEVTGPLTTEISATATVSLVSASNADFDALPLSDLNFGPGNTDETITIATKDDSIIEPDEFFVVILSTTSSNVQIDKVKGVIIITINDND
;
A
#
# COMPACT_ATOMS: atom_id res chain seq x y z
N VAL A 1 22.16 0.36 11.43
CA VAL A 1 22.16 -1.12 11.30
C VAL A 1 21.29 -1.47 10.10
N PRO A 2 21.68 -2.40 9.20
CA PRO A 2 20.85 -2.77 8.06
C PRO A 2 19.50 -3.32 8.51
N LEU A 3 18.44 -2.94 7.79
CA LEU A 3 17.07 -3.33 8.06
C LEU A 3 16.38 -3.68 6.74
N ARG A 4 15.49 -4.67 6.74
CA ARG A 4 14.72 -5.08 5.56
C ARG A 4 13.30 -5.48 5.92
N LEU A 5 12.42 -5.45 4.94
CA LEU A 5 11.12 -6.10 5.00
C LEU A 5 11.17 -7.46 4.32
N GLN A 6 10.44 -8.43 4.85
CA GLN A 6 10.24 -9.75 4.26
C GLN A 6 8.75 -10.10 4.20
N GLY A 7 8.37 -10.87 3.18
CA GLY A 7 7.00 -11.28 2.88
C GLY A 7 6.56 -10.88 1.46
N PRO A 8 5.43 -11.42 0.97
CA PRO A 8 4.97 -11.23 -0.41
C PRO A 8 4.72 -9.76 -0.80
N LEU A 9 4.42 -8.90 0.18
CA LEU A 9 4.12 -7.48 -0.03
C LEU A 9 5.29 -6.55 0.34
N SER A 10 6.49 -7.09 0.59
CA SER A 10 7.62 -6.30 1.10
C SER A 10 8.06 -5.20 0.12
N ALA A 11 7.90 -5.42 -1.19
CA ALA A 11 8.13 -4.41 -2.22
C ALA A 11 7.18 -3.21 -2.11
N ASN A 12 5.99 -3.40 -1.53
CA ASN A 12 4.98 -2.37 -1.31
C ASN A 12 5.07 -1.73 0.08
N GLY A 13 6.17 -1.97 0.81
CA GLY A 13 6.36 -1.45 2.16
C GLY A 13 5.62 -2.21 3.25
N ILE A 14 5.08 -3.39 2.96
CA ILE A 14 4.34 -4.21 3.93
C ILE A 14 5.09 -5.50 4.19
N GLY A 15 5.47 -5.75 5.43
CA GLY A 15 6.10 -7.03 5.75
C GLY A 15 6.66 -7.12 7.16
N ARG A 16 7.18 -8.31 7.47
CA ARG A 16 7.92 -8.59 8.70
C ARG A 16 9.21 -7.78 8.70
N VAL A 17 9.55 -7.19 9.84
CA VAL A 17 10.77 -6.41 10.01
C VAL A 17 11.92 -7.33 10.41
N GLU A 18 13.03 -7.25 9.67
CA GLU A 18 14.25 -7.96 10.03
C GLU A 18 15.43 -7.00 10.15
N VAL A 19 16.24 -7.23 11.18
CA VAL A 19 17.43 -6.44 11.49
C VAL A 19 18.68 -7.31 11.35
N PHE A 20 19.74 -6.75 10.76
CA PHE A 20 21.00 -7.47 10.61
C PHE A 20 21.93 -7.24 11.80
N TYR A 21 22.17 -8.27 12.60
CA TYR A 21 23.03 -8.19 13.78
C TYR A 21 23.94 -9.42 13.88
N ASN A 22 25.19 -9.20 14.28
CA ASN A 22 26.20 -10.25 14.45
C ASN A 22 26.35 -11.20 13.24
N GLY A 23 26.26 -10.66 12.02
CA GLY A 23 26.43 -11.43 10.79
C GLY A 23 25.20 -12.21 10.33
N GLN A 24 24.06 -12.09 11.01
CA GLN A 24 22.82 -12.81 10.67
C GLN A 24 21.61 -11.88 10.69
N TRP A 25 20.65 -12.14 9.79
CA TRP A 25 19.33 -11.54 9.86
C TRP A 25 18.53 -12.20 10.97
N GLY A 26 17.75 -11.40 11.69
CA GLY A 26 16.80 -11.88 12.68
C GLY A 26 15.63 -10.93 12.82
N THR A 27 14.57 -11.42 13.43
CA THR A 27 13.28 -10.73 13.54
C THR A 27 13.23 -9.84 14.77
N ILE A 28 12.13 -9.10 14.90
CA ILE A 28 11.80 -8.27 16.06
C ILE A 28 10.54 -8.85 16.68
N CYS A 29 10.49 -9.00 18.01
CA CYS A 29 9.27 -9.41 18.69
C CYS A 29 8.26 -8.26 18.78
N ASP A 30 6.97 -8.59 18.67
CA ASP A 30 5.85 -7.66 18.70
C ASP A 30 5.44 -7.19 20.11
N HIS A 31 6.10 -7.69 21.17
CA HIS A 31 5.91 -7.22 22.54
C HIS A 31 6.26 -5.73 22.60
N SER A 32 5.27 -4.94 23.03
CA SER A 32 5.31 -3.47 23.06
C SER A 32 5.36 -2.77 21.69
N TRP A 33 5.39 -3.49 20.57
CA TRP A 33 5.63 -2.95 19.22
C TRP A 33 4.56 -1.99 18.70
N ASP A 34 4.76 -0.68 18.77
CA ASP A 34 3.72 0.29 18.46
C ASP A 34 3.94 1.07 17.15
N VAL A 35 3.02 2.01 16.87
CA VAL A 35 3.06 2.83 15.67
C VAL A 35 4.26 3.80 15.65
N VAL A 36 4.79 4.16 16.82
CA VAL A 36 5.99 5.01 16.95
C VAL A 36 7.22 4.20 16.55
N ASP A 37 7.32 2.94 16.97
CA ASP A 37 8.39 2.03 16.54
C ASP A 37 8.34 1.79 15.03
N ALA A 38 7.14 1.47 14.52
CA ALA A 38 6.90 1.28 13.11
C ALA A 38 7.28 2.53 12.29
N ARG A 39 7.03 3.74 12.81
CA ARG A 39 7.39 4.99 12.15
C ARG A 39 8.90 5.16 12.00
N VAL A 40 9.66 4.82 13.04
CA VAL A 40 11.12 4.82 12.99
C VAL A 40 11.62 3.83 11.94
N VAL A 41 11.06 2.62 11.91
CA VAL A 41 11.38 1.60 10.90
C VAL A 41 11.09 2.10 9.49
N CYS A 42 9.90 2.61 9.23
CA CYS A 42 9.51 3.08 7.90
C CYS A 42 10.41 4.23 7.42
N ARG A 43 10.71 5.19 8.31
CA ARG A 43 11.68 6.25 8.01
C ARG A 43 13.07 5.70 7.71
N GLN A 44 13.56 4.74 8.50
CA GLN A 44 14.86 4.09 8.31
C GLN A 44 14.94 3.35 6.96
N LEU A 45 13.82 2.78 6.50
CA LEU A 45 13.68 2.12 5.20
C LEU A 45 13.53 3.09 4.02
N GLY A 46 13.48 4.41 4.26
CA GLY A 46 13.35 5.43 3.22
C GLY A 46 11.91 5.83 2.89
N TYR A 47 10.91 5.34 3.64
CA TYR A 47 9.54 5.84 3.55
C TYR A 47 9.45 7.18 4.30
N LEU A 48 9.70 8.27 3.57
CA LEU A 48 9.74 9.63 4.12
C LEU A 48 8.36 10.13 4.58
N ASN A 49 7.30 9.59 3.98
CA ASN A 49 5.91 9.91 4.31
C ASN A 49 5.36 8.91 5.33
N THR A 50 5.34 9.30 6.60
CA THR A 50 4.92 8.41 7.71
C THR A 50 3.44 8.56 8.10
N TYR A 51 2.63 9.15 7.21
CA TYR A 51 1.21 9.48 7.45
C TYR A 51 0.33 8.25 7.65
N HIS A 52 0.60 7.18 6.92
CA HIS A 52 -0.05 5.89 7.09
C HIS A 52 1.02 4.85 7.38
N VAL A 53 1.36 4.74 8.66
CA VAL A 53 2.19 3.66 9.20
C VAL A 53 1.32 2.83 10.12
N ARG A 54 1.34 1.51 9.95
CA ARG A 54 0.77 0.58 10.93
C ARG A 54 1.85 -0.31 11.49
N ALA A 55 1.84 -0.45 12.82
CA ALA A 55 2.51 -1.56 13.48
C ALA A 55 1.66 -2.82 13.26
N VAL A 56 2.28 -3.86 12.74
CA VAL A 56 1.66 -5.17 12.56
C VAL A 56 2.20 -6.09 13.66
N ARG A 57 1.29 -6.78 14.35
CA ARG A 57 1.57 -7.66 15.49
C ARG A 57 0.98 -9.05 15.25
N GLY A 58 1.46 -10.05 15.97
CA GLY A 58 1.06 -11.45 15.91
C GLY A 58 1.20 -12.03 14.50
N ARG A 59 0.26 -12.91 14.13
CA ARG A 59 0.18 -13.51 12.78
C ARG A 59 -0.25 -12.55 11.66
N GLY A 60 -0.12 -11.24 11.87
CA GLY A 60 -0.39 -10.23 10.85
C GLY A 60 0.70 -10.14 9.78
N VAL A 61 1.87 -10.73 10.04
CA VAL A 61 2.91 -11.01 9.05
C VAL A 61 3.24 -12.49 9.09
N PHE A 62 3.85 -12.99 8.01
CA PHE A 62 4.35 -14.36 7.98
C PHE A 62 5.42 -14.55 9.06
N ASP A 63 5.42 -15.72 9.70
CA ASP A 63 6.43 -16.10 10.68
C ASP A 63 7.84 -16.08 10.04
N GLY A 64 8.81 -15.59 10.79
CA GLY A 64 10.21 -15.65 10.42
C GLY A 64 10.86 -16.99 10.77
N THR A 65 12.18 -17.03 10.59
CA THR A 65 13.02 -18.15 11.03
C THR A 65 14.32 -17.61 11.63
N GLY A 66 14.98 -18.42 12.45
CA GLY A 66 16.28 -18.08 13.02
C GLY A 66 16.17 -17.23 14.31
N PRO A 67 17.10 -16.29 14.54
CA PRO A 67 17.12 -15.53 15.79
C PRO A 67 16.07 -14.42 15.81
N ILE A 68 15.48 -14.18 16.99
CA ILE A 68 14.68 -12.97 17.28
C ILE A 68 15.59 -12.00 18.03
N TRP A 69 16.01 -10.91 17.37
CA TRP A 69 17.07 -10.04 17.86
C TRP A 69 16.60 -8.98 18.84
N LEU A 70 15.46 -8.35 18.55
CA LEU A 70 14.91 -7.26 19.35
C LEU A 70 13.58 -7.66 19.99
N HIS A 71 13.30 -7.10 21.14
CA HIS A 71 12.03 -7.19 21.87
C HIS A 71 11.88 -5.95 22.74
N ASP A 72 10.65 -5.66 23.17
CA ASP A 72 10.32 -4.48 23.98
C ASP A 72 10.90 -3.18 23.39
N VAL A 73 10.79 -3.04 22.07
CA VAL A 73 11.19 -1.80 21.40
C VAL A 73 10.23 -0.71 21.86
N ALA A 74 10.81 0.43 22.26
CA ALA A 74 10.09 1.58 22.77
C ALA A 74 10.79 2.85 22.25
N CYS A 75 10.46 3.21 21.01
CA CYS A 75 10.94 4.42 20.38
C CYS A 75 10.21 5.66 20.92
N ILE A 76 10.90 6.80 20.93
CA ILE A 76 10.29 8.11 21.17
C ILE A 76 9.83 8.78 19.86
N GLY A 77 10.29 8.29 18.70
CA GLY A 77 9.81 8.63 17.36
C GLY A 77 10.78 9.49 16.52
N ASN A 78 11.86 9.99 17.11
CA ASN A 78 12.87 10.82 16.41
C ASN A 78 14.20 10.07 16.15
N GLU A 79 14.29 8.80 16.54
CA GLU A 79 15.48 7.98 16.35
C GLU A 79 15.78 7.75 14.87
N LEU A 80 17.07 7.81 14.50
CA LEU A 80 17.47 7.57 13.11
C LEU A 80 17.34 6.09 12.70
N ASN A 81 17.45 5.16 13.66
CA ASN A 81 17.34 3.72 13.42
C ASN A 81 16.61 3.05 14.60
N VAL A 82 15.86 1.99 14.33
CA VAL A 82 15.13 1.21 15.35
C VAL A 82 16.04 0.65 16.44
N THR A 83 17.30 0.34 16.12
CA THR A 83 18.30 -0.14 17.09
C THR A 83 18.84 0.96 18.01
N SER A 84 18.37 2.20 17.85
CA SER A 84 18.70 3.35 18.72
C SER A 84 17.58 3.64 19.72
N CYS A 85 16.41 3.02 19.53
CA CYS A 85 15.32 3.09 20.49
C CYS A 85 15.69 2.33 21.76
N SER A 86 14.97 2.61 22.86
CA SER A 86 15.06 1.73 24.02
C SER A 86 14.54 0.36 23.62
N HIS A 87 15.29 -0.70 23.93
CA HIS A 87 14.87 -2.07 23.65
C HIS A 87 15.53 -3.04 24.64
N GLY A 88 14.99 -4.24 24.77
CA GLY A 88 15.57 -5.28 25.59
C GLY A 88 16.93 -5.79 25.09
N LYS A 89 17.56 -6.70 25.84
CA LYS A 89 18.88 -7.23 25.45
C LYS A 89 18.79 -8.05 24.16
N TRP A 90 19.78 -7.87 23.27
CA TRP A 90 19.89 -8.59 22.00
C TRP A 90 19.74 -10.11 22.18
N GLY A 91 18.82 -10.71 21.42
CA GLY A 91 18.62 -12.17 21.39
C GLY A 91 18.11 -12.80 22.68
N ASN A 92 17.72 -12.00 23.68
CA ASN A 92 17.23 -12.47 24.97
C ASN A 92 15.73 -12.21 25.07
N THR A 93 14.94 -13.04 24.40
CA THR A 93 13.48 -12.93 24.38
C THR A 93 12.84 -14.29 24.63
N ASN A 94 11.63 -14.29 25.17
CA ASN A 94 10.76 -15.45 25.30
C ASN A 94 9.76 -15.57 24.14
N CYS A 95 9.82 -14.66 23.17
CA CYS A 95 8.95 -14.70 22.00
C CYS A 95 9.28 -15.89 21.09
N ASN A 96 8.30 -16.30 20.31
CA ASN A 96 8.47 -17.21 19.18
C ASN A 96 8.07 -16.50 17.86
N HIS A 97 8.26 -17.14 16.71
CA HIS A 97 8.04 -16.49 15.41
C HIS A 97 6.58 -16.13 15.09
N SER A 98 5.59 -16.66 15.83
CA SER A 98 4.21 -16.19 15.71
C SER A 98 3.98 -14.80 16.33
N GLU A 99 5.00 -14.26 16.99
CA GLU A 99 5.05 -12.94 17.63
C GLU A 99 6.03 -12.01 16.89
N ASP A 100 6.38 -12.31 15.64
CA ASP A 100 7.25 -11.43 14.86
C ASP A 100 6.52 -10.13 14.46
N ALA A 101 7.17 -9.01 14.72
CA ALA A 101 6.69 -7.68 14.39
C ALA A 101 6.82 -7.38 12.88
N GLY A 102 5.80 -6.71 12.37
CA GLY A 102 5.77 -6.18 11.01
C GLY A 102 5.44 -4.71 10.97
N VAL A 103 5.53 -4.15 9.78
CA VAL A 103 5.09 -2.80 9.47
C VAL A 103 4.31 -2.79 8.18
N GLU A 104 3.38 -1.86 8.11
CA GLU A 104 2.81 -1.35 6.87
C GLU A 104 3.35 0.07 6.71
N CYS A 105 4.48 0.18 6.02
CA CYS A 105 5.05 1.45 5.59
C CYS A 105 4.33 1.87 4.31
N SER A 106 3.21 2.55 4.47
CA SER A 106 2.52 3.04 3.28
C SER A 106 3.31 4.24 2.73
N SER A 107 3.61 4.20 1.44
CA SER A 107 3.87 5.38 0.63
C SER A 107 2.55 6.06 0.19
N ILE A 108 1.43 5.73 0.85
CA ILE A 108 0.13 6.33 0.55
C ILE A 108 0.22 7.77 1.03
N ALA A 109 0.09 8.66 0.06
CA ALA A 109 -0.02 10.09 0.28
C ALA A 109 -1.06 10.41 1.35
N ALA A 110 -0.85 11.48 2.14
CA ALA A 110 -1.84 11.91 3.12
C ALA A 110 -3.22 12.01 2.44
N PRO A 111 -4.27 11.38 2.99
CA PRO A 111 -5.58 11.41 2.35
C PRO A 111 -6.03 12.85 2.11
N LEU A 112 -6.48 13.11 0.89
CA LEU A 112 -7.12 14.37 0.52
C LEU A 112 -8.60 14.14 0.31
N ARG A 113 -9.41 15.16 0.57
CA ARG A 113 -10.82 15.20 0.18
C ARG A 113 -11.18 16.59 -0.31
N LEU A 114 -12.20 16.65 -1.16
CA LEU A 114 -12.85 17.91 -1.55
C LEU A 114 -14.10 18.12 -0.72
N GLN A 115 -14.28 19.33 -0.20
CA GLN A 115 -15.48 19.77 0.52
C GLN A 115 -16.19 20.89 -0.23
N GLY A 116 -17.52 20.92 -0.10
CA GLY A 116 -18.38 21.89 -0.77
C GLY A 116 -19.40 21.26 -1.72
N PRO A 117 -20.33 22.05 -2.27
CA PRO A 117 -21.49 21.55 -3.02
C PRO A 117 -21.16 20.91 -4.36
N LEU A 118 -19.96 21.13 -4.90
CA LEU A 118 -19.51 20.60 -6.19
C LEU A 118 -18.40 19.54 -6.06
N SER A 119 -18.15 19.04 -4.84
CA SER A 119 -17.03 18.13 -4.55
C SER A 119 -17.10 16.83 -5.34
N GLU A 120 -18.31 16.31 -5.57
CA GLU A 120 -18.55 15.11 -6.40
C GLU A 120 -18.08 15.31 -7.86
N ASN A 121 -18.13 16.55 -8.36
CA ASN A 121 -17.69 16.92 -9.70
C ASN A 121 -16.21 17.34 -9.76
N GLY A 122 -15.47 17.18 -8.66
CA GLY A 122 -14.05 17.56 -8.60
C GLY A 122 -13.81 19.03 -8.28
N THR A 123 -14.79 19.75 -7.76
CA THR A 123 -14.63 21.16 -7.38
C THR A 123 -14.90 21.37 -5.90
N GLY A 124 -13.95 21.92 -5.15
CA GLY A 124 -14.18 22.23 -3.75
C GLY A 124 -12.93 22.62 -2.98
N ARG A 125 -13.12 22.95 -1.70
CA ARG A 125 -12.05 23.20 -0.73
C ARG A 125 -11.24 21.93 -0.53
N VAL A 126 -9.91 22.03 -0.54
CA VAL A 126 -9.03 20.90 -0.30
C VAL A 126 -8.85 20.75 1.21
N GLU A 127 -9.07 19.53 1.71
CA GLU A 127 -8.70 19.18 3.08
C GLU A 127 -7.73 18.01 3.08
N VAL A 128 -6.76 18.06 3.99
CA VAL A 128 -5.73 17.05 4.19
C VAL A 128 -5.90 16.40 5.56
N PHE A 129 -5.77 15.08 5.61
CA PHE A 129 -5.83 14.34 6.87
C PHE A 129 -4.43 14.20 7.48
N TYR A 130 -4.24 14.79 8.66
CA TYR A 130 -2.99 14.73 9.39
C TYR A 130 -3.23 14.65 10.90
N ASN A 131 -2.42 13.87 11.60
CA ASN A 131 -2.52 13.67 13.05
C ASN A 131 -3.94 13.30 13.54
N VAL A 132 -4.60 12.40 12.81
CA VAL A 132 -5.96 11.88 13.12
C VAL A 132 -7.08 12.93 12.96
N GLU A 133 -6.80 14.05 12.30
CA GLU A 133 -7.76 15.14 12.11
C GLU A 133 -7.72 15.68 10.67
N TRP A 134 -8.90 16.02 10.13
CA TRP A 134 -8.99 16.74 8.87
C TRP A 134 -8.73 18.22 9.12
N GLY A 135 -7.92 18.84 8.26
CA GLY A 135 -7.70 20.28 8.28
C GLY A 135 -7.56 20.85 6.89
N THR A 136 -7.61 22.16 6.80
CA THR A 136 -7.58 22.91 5.54
C THR A 136 -6.14 23.29 5.16
N ILE A 137 -6.00 23.94 4.01
CA ILE A 137 -4.72 24.38 3.44
C ILE A 137 -4.89 25.87 3.16
N CYS A 138 -3.91 26.70 3.53
CA CYS A 138 -3.94 28.13 3.20
C CYS A 138 -3.72 28.37 1.71
N ASP A 139 -4.34 29.41 1.16
CA ASP A 139 -4.21 29.83 -0.23
C ASP A 139 -3.01 30.75 -0.50
N ASP A 140 -2.23 31.10 0.53
CA ASP A 140 -0.96 31.82 0.36
C ASP A 140 0.00 31.01 -0.52
N GLY A 141 0.33 31.59 -1.68
CA GLY A 141 1.17 30.96 -2.69
C GLY A 141 0.50 29.86 -3.52
N TRP A 142 -0.79 29.57 -3.28
CA TRP A 142 -1.52 28.48 -3.92
C TRP A 142 -1.73 28.72 -5.41
N ASP A 143 -1.17 27.85 -6.25
CA ASP A 143 -1.22 28.00 -7.69
C ASP A 143 -1.69 26.74 -8.45
N ILE A 144 -1.64 26.80 -9.78
CA ILE A 144 -2.09 25.71 -10.63
C ILE A 144 -1.21 24.46 -10.52
N ASP A 145 0.06 24.59 -10.15
CA ASP A 145 0.96 23.46 -9.98
C ASP A 145 0.63 22.72 -8.67
N ASP A 146 0.26 23.43 -7.60
CA ASP A 146 -0.29 22.82 -6.38
C ASP A 146 -1.61 22.10 -6.66
N ALA A 147 -2.53 22.78 -7.35
CA ALA A 147 -3.81 22.22 -7.73
C ALA A 147 -3.66 20.96 -8.60
N ASN A 148 -2.68 20.93 -9.51
CA ASN A 148 -2.38 19.78 -10.35
C ASN A 148 -1.96 18.56 -9.53
N VAL A 149 -1.13 18.76 -8.50
CA VAL A 149 -0.72 17.69 -7.58
C VAL A 149 -1.93 17.16 -6.80
N VAL A 150 -2.79 18.05 -6.27
CA VAL A 150 -4.03 17.65 -5.58
C VAL A 150 -4.95 16.85 -6.48
N CYS A 151 -5.27 17.37 -7.68
CA CYS A 151 -6.20 16.72 -8.59
C CYS A 151 -5.67 15.35 -9.03
N ARG A 152 -4.38 15.23 -9.36
CA ARG A 152 -3.76 13.94 -9.67
C ARG A 152 -3.83 12.97 -8.50
N GLN A 153 -3.52 13.43 -7.28
CA GLN A 153 -3.58 12.63 -6.07
C GLN A 153 -5.01 12.13 -5.76
N LEU A 154 -6.04 12.91 -6.12
CA LEU A 154 -7.46 12.55 -6.00
C LEU A 154 -8.00 11.69 -7.16
N GLY A 155 -7.17 11.35 -8.15
CA GLY A 155 -7.54 10.50 -9.29
C GLY A 155 -8.10 11.24 -10.52
N TYR A 156 -7.93 12.55 -10.58
CA TYR A 156 -8.25 13.37 -11.75
C TYR A 156 -7.03 13.52 -12.68
N THR A 157 -7.25 13.86 -13.96
CA THR A 157 -6.11 13.99 -14.90
C THR A 157 -5.24 15.21 -14.63
N HIS A 158 -5.86 16.35 -14.31
CA HIS A 158 -5.21 17.63 -14.08
C HIS A 158 -6.16 18.59 -13.36
N ALA A 159 -5.63 19.70 -12.85
CA ALA A 159 -6.43 20.83 -12.40
C ALA A 159 -6.84 21.71 -13.58
N VAL A 160 -8.10 22.12 -13.59
CA VAL A 160 -8.62 23.17 -14.46
C VAL A 160 -8.31 24.54 -13.83
N ARG A 161 -8.49 24.68 -12.51
CA ARG A 161 -8.21 25.89 -11.74
C ARG A 161 -7.69 25.58 -10.33
N ALA A 162 -6.78 26.43 -9.85
CA ALA A 162 -6.58 26.66 -8.42
C ALA A 162 -7.68 27.62 -7.93
N LEU A 163 -8.28 27.33 -6.78
CA LEU A 163 -9.31 28.16 -6.17
C LEU A 163 -8.76 28.71 -4.84
N GLU A 164 -9.00 29.99 -4.60
CA GLU A 164 -8.48 30.73 -3.44
C GLU A 164 -9.67 31.31 -2.65
N GLY A 165 -9.57 31.34 -1.33
CA GLY A 165 -10.53 31.87 -0.38
C GLY A 165 -12.00 31.74 -0.80
N SER A 166 -12.63 32.88 -1.12
CA SER A 166 -14.07 33.00 -1.42
C SER A 166 -14.62 32.13 -2.58
N TYR A 167 -13.76 31.49 -3.38
CA TYR A 167 -14.18 30.57 -4.43
C TYR A 167 -14.63 29.20 -3.88
N VAL A 168 -14.30 28.89 -2.64
CA VAL A 168 -14.76 27.70 -1.93
C VAL A 168 -15.43 28.10 -0.62
N PRO A 169 -16.28 27.24 -0.03
CA PRO A 169 -16.80 27.52 1.30
C PRO A 169 -15.65 27.58 2.31
N ASP A 170 -15.76 28.43 3.32
CA ASP A 170 -14.83 28.44 4.46
C ASP A 170 -14.84 27.09 5.16
N GLY A 171 -13.67 26.65 5.62
CA GLY A 171 -13.51 25.51 6.48
C GLY A 171 -13.66 25.84 7.96
N THR A 172 -13.30 24.88 8.78
CA THR A 172 -13.31 25.00 10.23
C THR A 172 -12.21 24.14 10.82
N GLY A 173 -11.73 24.50 12.01
CA GLY A 173 -10.80 23.68 12.77
C GLY A 173 -9.36 24.10 12.48
N ARG A 174 -8.52 23.14 12.14
CA ARG A 174 -7.09 23.38 11.96
C ARG A 174 -6.74 23.62 10.50
N ILE A 175 -5.88 24.59 10.25
CA ILE A 175 -5.18 24.77 8.98
C ILE A 175 -3.86 23.98 9.10
N TRP A 176 -3.65 22.99 8.23
CA TRP A 176 -2.53 22.06 8.34
C TRP A 176 -1.32 22.46 7.51
N LEU A 177 -1.53 23.10 6.36
CA LEU A 177 -0.48 23.47 5.43
C LEU A 177 -0.65 24.94 5.03
N ASP A 178 0.50 25.56 4.77
CA ASP A 178 0.66 26.95 4.41
C ASP A 178 1.96 27.10 3.59
N ASP A 179 2.00 28.11 2.72
CA ASP A 179 3.01 28.34 1.68
C ASP A 179 3.35 27.05 0.92
N VAL A 180 2.32 26.34 0.46
CA VAL A 180 2.53 25.15 -0.37
C VAL A 180 3.10 25.62 -1.71
N SER A 181 4.23 25.04 -2.10
CA SER A 181 4.91 25.37 -3.34
C SER A 181 5.38 24.10 -4.04
N CYS A 182 4.50 23.56 -4.85
CA CYS A 182 4.76 22.43 -5.73
C CYS A 182 5.45 22.90 -7.02
N THR A 183 6.15 21.97 -7.67
CA THR A 183 6.66 22.09 -9.05
C THR A 183 5.69 21.51 -10.08
N GLY A 184 4.58 20.93 -9.61
CA GLY A 184 3.57 20.20 -10.40
C GLY A 184 3.91 18.73 -10.65
N SER A 185 5.14 18.31 -10.34
CA SER A 185 5.67 16.96 -10.61
C SER A 185 5.60 16.00 -9.42
N GLU A 186 5.25 16.51 -8.25
CA GLU A 186 5.21 15.78 -6.99
C GLU A 186 4.12 14.71 -7.01
N GLN A 187 4.40 13.53 -6.46
CA GLN A 187 3.41 12.46 -6.40
C GLN A 187 2.25 12.75 -5.44
N ASN A 188 2.45 13.67 -4.50
CA ASN A 188 1.46 14.05 -3.51
C ASN A 188 1.76 15.43 -2.91
N LEU A 189 0.72 16.09 -2.40
CA LEU A 189 0.77 17.45 -1.88
C LEU A 189 1.79 17.59 -0.74
N THR A 190 1.87 16.58 0.12
CA THR A 190 2.79 16.59 1.28
C THR A 190 4.26 16.41 0.92
N SER A 191 4.58 16.19 -0.35
CA SER A 191 5.96 16.16 -0.85
C SER A 191 6.40 17.50 -1.44
N CYS A 192 5.48 18.45 -1.59
CA CYS A 192 5.82 19.81 -2.02
C CYS A 192 6.56 20.56 -0.91
N SER A 193 7.22 21.66 -1.24
CA SER A 193 7.76 22.55 -0.20
C SER A 193 6.59 23.19 0.55
N HIS A 194 6.67 23.29 1.88
CA HIS A 194 5.66 23.94 2.71
C HIS A 194 6.27 24.34 4.07
N ASN A 195 5.60 25.21 4.83
CA ASN A 195 6.09 25.77 6.11
C ASN A 195 6.12 24.79 7.31
N GLY A 196 5.90 23.50 7.06
CA GLY A 196 5.68 22.48 8.09
C GLY A 196 4.23 22.41 8.59
N TRP A 197 3.91 21.35 9.33
CA TRP A 197 2.53 21.03 9.73
C TRP A 197 1.98 21.97 10.80
N GLY A 198 0.86 22.64 10.49
CA GLY A 198 0.15 23.55 11.40
C GLY A 198 0.96 24.79 11.79
N ASN A 199 1.98 25.12 11.00
CA ASN A 199 2.69 26.39 11.08
C ASN A 199 2.15 27.29 9.98
N GLU A 200 1.19 28.13 10.35
CA GLU A 200 0.37 28.93 9.46
C GLU A 200 -0.03 30.25 10.16
N ASN A 201 -0.39 31.24 9.37
CA ASN A 201 -0.84 32.57 9.82
C ASN A 201 -2.17 32.99 9.17
N CYS A 202 -2.91 32.03 8.62
CA CYS A 202 -4.09 32.25 7.80
C CYS A 202 -5.39 32.11 8.60
N ARG A 203 -6.49 32.45 7.94
CA ARG A 203 -7.86 32.23 8.41
C ARG A 203 -8.63 31.37 7.41
N HIS A 204 -9.81 30.92 7.80
CA HIS A 204 -10.61 30.05 6.94
C HIS A 204 -11.24 30.75 5.73
N ASP A 205 -11.22 32.09 5.67
CA ASP A 205 -11.51 32.85 4.44
C ASP A 205 -10.37 32.83 3.43
N GLU A 206 -9.22 32.24 3.80
CA GLU A 206 -8.01 32.00 3.00
C GLU A 206 -7.81 30.48 2.75
N ASP A 207 -8.87 29.67 2.84
CA ASP A 207 -8.77 28.23 2.57
C ASP A 207 -8.68 27.95 1.05
N ALA A 208 -7.69 27.15 0.67
CA ALA A 208 -7.43 26.74 -0.70
C ALA A 208 -8.40 25.66 -1.22
N GLY A 209 -8.63 25.70 -2.53
CA GLY A 209 -9.51 24.81 -3.26
C GLY A 209 -8.96 24.44 -4.64
N VAL A 210 -9.66 23.52 -5.31
CA VAL A 210 -9.38 23.15 -6.69
C VAL A 210 -10.65 22.98 -7.49
N GLU A 211 -10.53 23.18 -8.80
CA GLU A 211 -11.44 22.65 -9.81
C GLU A 211 -10.66 21.66 -10.65
N CYS A 212 -10.94 20.37 -10.50
CA CYS A 212 -10.31 19.31 -11.26
C CYS A 212 -11.05 19.04 -12.57
N SER A 213 -10.35 18.43 -13.52
CA SER A 213 -10.96 17.89 -14.74
C SER A 213 -11.89 16.71 -14.43
N SER A 214 -12.40 16.00 -15.43
CA SER A 214 -13.12 14.74 -15.19
C SER A 214 -12.20 13.68 -14.57
N LYS A 215 -12.71 12.90 -13.60
CA LYS A 215 -11.96 11.76 -13.04
C LYS A 215 -11.56 10.79 -14.14
N VAL A 216 -10.35 10.24 -14.03
CA VAL A 216 -10.03 9.03 -14.77
C VAL A 216 -10.65 7.88 -13.99
N VAL A 217 -11.80 7.39 -14.46
CA VAL A 217 -12.29 6.09 -13.98
C VAL A 217 -11.44 5.05 -14.69
N LEU A 218 -10.36 4.62 -14.05
CA LEU A 218 -9.57 3.52 -14.57
C LEU A 218 -10.35 2.21 -14.38
N PRO A 219 -10.33 1.32 -15.37
CA PRO A 219 -10.77 -0.05 -15.15
C PRO A 219 -9.93 -0.71 -14.04
N THR A 220 -10.52 -1.71 -13.39
CA THR A 220 -9.88 -2.49 -12.34
C THR A 220 -9.75 -3.95 -12.75
N LEU A 221 -8.58 -4.54 -12.56
CA LEU A 221 -8.28 -5.95 -12.82
C LEU A 221 -8.32 -6.76 -11.53
N GLY A 222 -8.99 -7.90 -11.52
CA GLY A 222 -8.96 -8.81 -10.38
C GLY A 222 -9.48 -10.21 -10.70
N PHE A 223 -9.16 -11.17 -9.84
CA PHE A 223 -9.71 -12.52 -9.90
C PHE A 223 -11.20 -12.51 -9.53
N SER A 224 -12.04 -13.11 -10.38
CA SER A 224 -13.47 -13.25 -10.07
C SER A 224 -13.79 -14.48 -9.21
N ASN A 225 -12.85 -15.42 -9.09
CA ASN A 225 -12.97 -16.62 -8.26
C ASN A 225 -12.98 -16.34 -6.73
N GLY A 226 -12.68 -15.11 -6.30
CA GLY A 226 -12.53 -14.75 -4.89
C GLY A 226 -11.07 -14.62 -4.45
N SER A 227 -10.83 -14.58 -3.14
CA SER A 227 -9.49 -14.39 -2.55
C SER A 227 -8.79 -15.70 -2.15
N HIS A 228 -9.52 -16.82 -2.14
CA HIS A 228 -9.00 -18.13 -1.76
C HIS A 228 -9.76 -19.23 -2.51
N LEU A 229 -9.03 -20.24 -2.98
CA LEU A 229 -9.56 -21.46 -3.56
C LEU A 229 -8.84 -22.66 -2.95
N THR A 230 -9.59 -23.73 -2.72
CA THR A 230 -9.06 -25.05 -2.41
C THR A 230 -9.33 -25.96 -3.60
N VAL A 231 -8.33 -26.73 -4.01
CA VAL A 231 -8.41 -27.70 -5.09
C VAL A 231 -7.84 -29.03 -4.60
N GLU A 232 -8.38 -30.13 -5.09
CA GLU A 232 -7.76 -31.44 -4.86
C GLU A 232 -6.55 -31.62 -5.78
N GLU A 233 -5.58 -32.41 -5.36
CA GLU A 233 -4.45 -32.79 -6.20
C GLU A 233 -4.91 -33.48 -7.50
N GLY A 234 -4.10 -33.38 -8.56
CA GLY A 234 -4.45 -33.86 -9.90
C GLY A 234 -5.55 -33.09 -10.66
N ILE A 235 -6.16 -32.06 -10.07
CA ILE A 235 -7.20 -31.24 -10.70
C ILE A 235 -6.63 -29.93 -11.26
N SER A 236 -6.99 -29.62 -12.51
CA SER A 236 -6.69 -28.31 -13.09
C SER A 236 -7.58 -27.20 -12.52
N ILE A 237 -6.96 -26.18 -11.97
CA ILE A 237 -7.59 -24.94 -11.49
C ILE A 237 -7.75 -24.00 -12.68
N VAL A 238 -8.92 -23.36 -12.81
CA VAL A 238 -9.15 -22.28 -13.77
C VAL A 238 -9.39 -20.99 -13.00
N LEU A 239 -8.48 -20.03 -13.15
CA LEU A 239 -8.62 -18.69 -12.58
C LEU A 239 -9.09 -17.74 -13.68
N THR A 240 -10.19 -17.05 -13.42
CA THR A 240 -10.76 -16.03 -14.30
C THR A 240 -10.35 -14.66 -13.78
N ILE A 241 -9.71 -13.89 -14.65
CA ILE A 241 -9.31 -12.50 -14.40
C ILE A 241 -10.30 -11.63 -15.15
N GLU A 242 -10.91 -10.68 -14.45
CA GLU A 242 -11.92 -9.79 -15.02
C GLU A 242 -11.52 -8.32 -14.89
N VAL A 243 -11.91 -7.55 -15.89
CA VAL A 243 -11.81 -6.10 -15.93
C VAL A 243 -13.17 -5.49 -15.57
N THR A 244 -13.23 -4.81 -14.42
CA THR A 244 -14.42 -4.06 -13.99
C THR A 244 -14.20 -2.56 -14.23
N GLY A 245 -15.11 -1.94 -14.98
CA GLY A 245 -15.06 -0.50 -15.29
C GLY A 245 -14.91 -0.21 -16.79
N PRO A 246 -14.70 1.06 -17.18
CA PRO A 246 -14.65 1.43 -18.57
C PRO A 246 -13.32 1.00 -19.21
N LEU A 247 -13.37 0.03 -20.12
CA LEU A 247 -12.23 -0.42 -20.91
C LEU A 247 -12.35 0.12 -22.35
N THR A 248 -11.65 1.23 -22.62
CA THR A 248 -11.71 1.93 -23.92
C THR A 248 -10.51 1.67 -24.82
N THR A 249 -9.44 1.09 -24.26
CA THR A 249 -8.17 0.79 -24.92
C THR A 249 -7.67 -0.56 -24.45
N GLU A 250 -6.83 -1.22 -25.23
CA GLU A 250 -6.21 -2.48 -24.82
C GLU A 250 -5.29 -2.29 -23.60
N ILE A 251 -5.24 -3.31 -22.75
CA ILE A 251 -4.38 -3.41 -21.58
C ILE A 251 -3.76 -4.80 -21.52
N SER A 252 -2.55 -4.87 -20.97
CA SER A 252 -1.85 -6.13 -20.72
C SER A 252 -1.59 -6.30 -19.23
N ALA A 253 -1.73 -7.53 -18.75
CA ALA A 253 -1.41 -7.95 -17.40
C ALA A 253 -0.69 -9.31 -17.44
N THR A 254 -0.06 -9.65 -16.33
CA THR A 254 0.61 -10.94 -16.14
C THR A 254 0.23 -11.51 -14.79
N ALA A 255 0.20 -12.83 -14.69
CA ALA A 255 0.03 -13.55 -13.44
C ALA A 255 1.33 -14.26 -13.08
N THR A 256 1.74 -14.18 -11.80
CA THR A 256 2.95 -14.85 -11.30
C THR A 256 2.62 -15.70 -10.08
N VAL A 257 3.34 -16.81 -9.89
CA VAL A 257 3.23 -17.63 -8.69
C VAL A 257 4.32 -17.24 -7.70
N SER A 258 3.92 -17.04 -6.45
CA SER A 258 4.80 -17.00 -5.29
C SER A 258 4.61 -18.27 -4.48
N LEU A 259 5.66 -19.09 -4.41
CA LEU A 259 5.71 -20.31 -3.60
C LEU A 259 5.71 -19.95 -2.12
N VAL A 260 4.94 -20.70 -1.32
CA VAL A 260 4.90 -20.52 0.15
C VAL A 260 5.26 -21.82 0.85
N SER A 261 4.31 -22.76 0.95
CA SER A 261 4.62 -24.12 1.40
C SER A 261 4.72 -25.07 0.21
N ALA A 262 3.88 -24.87 -0.82
CA ALA A 262 3.97 -25.63 -2.06
C ALA A 262 5.23 -25.30 -2.85
N SER A 263 5.68 -26.28 -3.63
CA SER A 263 6.86 -26.25 -4.48
C SER A 263 6.50 -26.48 -5.95
N ASN A 264 7.51 -26.44 -6.84
CA ASN A 264 7.31 -26.77 -8.25
C ASN A 264 7.06 -28.28 -8.49
N ALA A 265 7.15 -29.11 -7.45
CA ALA A 265 6.83 -30.52 -7.51
C ALA A 265 5.30 -30.77 -7.51
N ASP A 266 4.51 -29.82 -7.00
CA ASP A 266 3.11 -30.06 -6.61
C ASP A 266 2.11 -29.48 -7.63
N PHE A 267 2.62 -28.63 -8.53
CA PHE A 267 1.86 -28.09 -9.64
C PHE A 267 2.77 -27.79 -10.85
N ASP A 268 2.15 -27.61 -12.02
CA ASP A 268 2.83 -27.16 -13.22
C ASP A 268 3.06 -25.66 -13.17
N ALA A 269 4.27 -25.23 -13.55
CA ALA A 269 4.60 -23.82 -13.62
C ALA A 269 3.57 -23.06 -14.47
N LEU A 270 3.13 -21.89 -13.99
CA LEU A 270 2.26 -21.02 -14.79
C LEU A 270 2.92 -20.80 -16.16
N PRO A 271 2.16 -20.95 -17.26
CA PRO A 271 2.62 -20.42 -18.53
C PRO A 271 2.90 -18.93 -18.32
N LEU A 272 3.99 -18.41 -18.87
CA LEU A 272 4.15 -16.97 -19.02
C LEU A 272 3.07 -16.49 -20.01
N SER A 273 1.86 -16.26 -19.51
CA SER A 273 0.73 -15.79 -20.28
C SER A 273 0.60 -14.29 -20.12
N ASP A 274 0.89 -13.57 -21.21
CA ASP A 274 0.47 -12.19 -21.37
C ASP A 274 -1.06 -12.19 -21.50
N LEU A 275 -1.75 -11.70 -20.47
CA LEU A 275 -3.20 -11.53 -20.45
C LEU A 275 -3.54 -10.20 -21.11
N ASN A 276 -4.26 -10.24 -22.23
CA ASN A 276 -4.60 -9.05 -23.00
C ASN A 276 -6.10 -8.82 -22.99
N PHE A 277 -6.51 -7.66 -22.51
CA PHE A 277 -7.91 -7.27 -22.44
C PHE A 277 -8.14 -6.08 -23.37
N GLY A 278 -9.31 -6.02 -24.01
CA GLY A 278 -9.63 -4.97 -24.96
C GLY A 278 -11.11 -4.62 -24.95
N PRO A 279 -11.54 -3.55 -25.65
CA PRO A 279 -12.95 -3.18 -25.72
C PRO A 279 -13.80 -4.36 -26.22
N GLY A 280 -14.68 -4.88 -25.34
CA GLY A 280 -15.54 -6.04 -25.63
C GLY A 280 -14.95 -7.41 -25.25
N ASN A 281 -13.68 -7.48 -24.82
CA ASN A 281 -13.09 -8.65 -24.18
C ASN A 281 -12.61 -8.27 -22.76
N THR A 282 -13.46 -8.51 -21.77
CA THR A 282 -13.26 -8.04 -20.38
C THR A 282 -12.82 -9.14 -19.43
N ASP A 283 -12.63 -10.37 -19.90
CA ASP A 283 -12.18 -11.48 -19.09
C ASP A 283 -11.18 -12.37 -19.83
N GLU A 284 -10.27 -12.97 -19.07
CA GLU A 284 -9.28 -13.94 -19.55
C GLU A 284 -9.12 -15.02 -18.49
N THR A 285 -8.65 -16.20 -18.91
CA THR A 285 -8.47 -17.34 -17.99
C THR A 285 -7.04 -17.86 -17.99
N ILE A 286 -6.56 -18.27 -16.83
CA ILE A 286 -5.32 -19.04 -16.67
C ILE A 286 -5.65 -20.38 -16.04
N THR A 287 -5.00 -21.43 -16.54
CA THR A 287 -5.15 -22.79 -16.02
C THR A 287 -3.87 -23.22 -15.33
N ILE A 288 -3.98 -23.75 -14.12
CA ILE A 288 -2.87 -24.32 -13.35
C ILE A 288 -3.22 -25.79 -13.09
N ALA A 289 -2.39 -26.71 -13.57
CA ALA A 289 -2.55 -28.12 -13.25
C ALA A 289 -1.83 -28.43 -11.93
N THR A 290 -2.55 -28.95 -10.94
CA THR A 290 -1.92 -29.61 -9.78
C THR A 290 -1.47 -31.00 -10.20
N LYS A 291 -0.39 -31.47 -9.58
CA LYS A 291 0.10 -32.83 -9.76
C LYS A 291 -0.58 -33.72 -8.73
N ASP A 292 -0.61 -35.01 -9.05
CA ASP A 292 -1.22 -36.08 -8.26
C ASP A 292 -0.10 -37.07 -7.95
N ASP A 293 0.05 -37.49 -6.70
CA ASP A 293 0.97 -38.56 -6.38
C ASP A 293 0.38 -39.72 -5.55
N SER A 294 1.07 -40.21 -4.54
CA SER A 294 0.61 -41.35 -3.70
C SER A 294 1.08 -41.21 -2.25
N ILE A 295 1.63 -40.05 -1.91
CA ILE A 295 2.26 -39.75 -0.64
C ILE A 295 1.30 -38.82 0.10
N ILE A 296 0.86 -39.25 1.28
CA ILE A 296 0.06 -38.38 2.14
C ILE A 296 0.96 -37.28 2.72
N GLU A 297 0.75 -36.07 2.23
CA GLU A 297 1.38 -34.81 2.60
C GLU A 297 0.34 -33.88 3.29
N PRO A 298 0.79 -32.89 4.07
CA PRO A 298 -0.11 -31.88 4.61
C PRO A 298 -0.56 -30.90 3.52
N ASP A 299 -1.76 -30.30 3.65
CA ASP A 299 -2.25 -29.25 2.75
C ASP A 299 -1.18 -28.18 2.49
N GLU A 300 -0.88 -27.97 1.21
CA GLU A 300 0.08 -26.98 0.77
C GLU A 300 -0.60 -25.83 0.05
N PHE A 301 0.08 -24.68 -0.02
CA PHE A 301 -0.47 -23.54 -0.74
C PHE A 301 0.60 -22.70 -1.42
N PHE A 302 0.14 -22.06 -2.50
CA PHE A 302 0.87 -21.05 -3.25
C PHE A 302 -0.05 -19.85 -3.51
N VAL A 303 0.56 -18.74 -3.91
CA VAL A 303 -0.17 -17.49 -4.16
C VAL A 303 -0.01 -17.09 -5.61
N VAL A 304 -1.10 -16.71 -6.27
CA VAL A 304 -1.08 -16.12 -7.60
C VAL A 304 -1.31 -14.62 -7.49
N ILE A 305 -0.40 -13.84 -8.07
CA ILE A 305 -0.36 -12.38 -7.98
C ILE A 305 -0.48 -11.80 -9.38
N LEU A 306 -1.44 -10.88 -9.56
CA LEU A 306 -1.55 -10.07 -10.78
C LEU A 306 -0.54 -8.92 -10.75
N SER A 307 0.04 -8.65 -11.91
CA SER A 307 0.84 -7.47 -12.17
C SER A 307 0.48 -6.87 -13.53
N THR A 308 0.66 -5.57 -13.69
CA THR A 308 0.42 -4.89 -14.97
C THR A 308 1.42 -3.76 -15.15
N THR A 309 1.86 -3.56 -16.39
CA THR A 309 2.66 -2.40 -16.80
C THR A 309 1.79 -1.33 -17.47
N SER A 310 0.50 -1.60 -17.64
CA SER A 310 -0.44 -0.71 -18.32
C SER A 310 -0.88 0.38 -17.35
N SER A 311 -0.57 1.64 -17.66
CA SER A 311 -0.89 2.79 -16.79
C SER A 311 -2.38 3.16 -16.77
N ASN A 312 -3.14 2.61 -17.70
CA ASN A 312 -4.58 2.82 -17.91
C ASN A 312 -5.46 1.74 -17.25
N VAL A 313 -4.95 1.00 -16.27
CA VAL A 313 -5.71 0.05 -15.44
C VAL A 313 -5.12 -0.01 -14.04
N GLN A 314 -5.94 -0.33 -13.04
CA GLN A 314 -5.48 -0.60 -11.68
C GLN A 314 -5.74 -2.06 -11.30
N ILE A 315 -4.89 -2.63 -10.46
CA ILE A 315 -5.17 -3.94 -9.86
C ILE A 315 -6.05 -3.72 -8.64
N ASP A 316 -7.13 -4.48 -8.54
CA ASP A 316 -8.02 -4.47 -7.38
C ASP A 316 -7.22 -4.88 -6.13
N LYS A 317 -7.33 -4.08 -5.05
CA LYS A 317 -6.54 -4.28 -3.83
C LYS A 317 -6.87 -5.59 -3.11
N VAL A 318 -8.06 -6.13 -3.30
CA VAL A 318 -8.55 -7.35 -2.65
C VAL A 318 -8.46 -8.53 -3.62
N LYS A 319 -8.81 -8.31 -4.88
CA LYS A 319 -8.88 -9.35 -5.91
C LYS A 319 -7.61 -9.46 -6.77
N GLY A 320 -6.58 -8.66 -6.51
CA GLY A 320 -5.30 -8.73 -7.22
C GLY A 320 -4.43 -9.93 -6.85
N VAL A 321 -4.80 -10.63 -5.78
CA VAL A 321 -4.09 -11.78 -5.24
C VAL A 321 -5.09 -12.87 -4.92
N ILE A 322 -4.76 -14.12 -5.23
CA ILE A 322 -5.56 -15.28 -4.83
C ILE A 322 -4.65 -16.35 -4.23
N ILE A 323 -5.07 -16.90 -3.09
CA ILE A 323 -4.40 -18.01 -2.43
C ILE A 323 -4.99 -19.31 -2.96
N ILE A 324 -4.14 -20.24 -3.34
CA ILE A 324 -4.54 -21.58 -3.78
C ILE A 324 -4.02 -22.60 -2.78
N THR A 325 -4.93 -23.36 -2.19
CA THR A 325 -4.60 -24.52 -1.34
C THR A 325 -4.80 -25.79 -2.13
N ILE A 326 -3.78 -26.64 -2.16
CA ILE A 326 -3.84 -28.00 -2.69
C ILE A 326 -4.18 -28.91 -1.50
N ASN A 327 -5.32 -29.59 -1.59
CA ASN A 327 -5.73 -30.62 -0.65
C ASN A 327 -5.29 -31.97 -1.19
N ASP A 328 -4.36 -32.59 -0.49
CA ASP A 328 -3.96 -33.98 -0.67
C ASP A 328 -5.14 -34.88 -0.25
N ASN A 329 -5.50 -35.84 -1.10
CA ASN A 329 -6.69 -36.66 -0.90
C ASN A 329 -6.43 -38.17 -0.84
N ASP A 330 -5.18 -38.60 -0.65
CA ASP A 330 -4.77 -40.00 -0.57
C ASP A 330 -4.97 -40.69 0.81
#